data_AF-A0A4V6HRT2-F1
#
_entry.id   AF-A0A4V6HRT2-F1
#
_cell.length_a   1.000
_cell.length_b   1.000
_cell.length_c   1.000
_cell.angle_alpha   90.00
_cell.angle_beta   90.00
_cell.angle_gamma   90.00
#
_symmetry.space_group_name_H-M   'P 1'
#
loop_
_entity.id
_entity.type
_entity.pdbx_description
1 polymer ?
#
loop_
_entity_poly.entity_id
_entity_poly.type
_entity_poly.pdbx_seq_one_letter_code
_entity_poly.pdbx_strand_id
1 'polypeptide(L)'
;MKKKSLVTMVAAVCLTGVVMVGATLAYLTSTTDVAQNTFTVGKVEIDLNEKTGETNEDFTKETEWNDTTDGKNMYPGQEVAKRPVVTVNADSADCWVYVQVSGADELVSKNFTIDGWNTDWIKTDETISLDGIYKYKDKVLKQNKNNILPAVFTSVKYNEKAEGNLEGTVGTVKVVAAAIQADGIDEAKALEEATAQLSKALNPEA
;
A
#
# COMPACT_ATOMS: atom_id res chain seq x y z
N MET A 1 -55.55 -26.52 -89.26
CA MET A 1 -55.30 -25.09 -88.95
C MET A 1 -54.16 -24.98 -87.93
N LYS A 2 -53.13 -24.19 -88.28
CA LYS A 2 -52.28 -23.32 -87.44
C LYS A 2 -51.38 -23.92 -86.33
N LYS A 3 -50.06 -23.85 -86.60
CA LYS A 3 -48.93 -23.77 -85.64
C LYS A 3 -49.23 -22.76 -84.53
N LYS A 4 -48.98 -23.13 -83.26
CA LYS A 4 -48.69 -22.23 -82.11
C LYS A 4 -48.51 -23.06 -80.82
N SER A 5 -47.29 -23.54 -80.55
CA SER A 5 -46.68 -23.55 -79.20
C SER A 5 -45.23 -24.05 -79.26
N LEU A 6 -44.49 -23.66 -80.30
CA LEU A 6 -43.03 -23.82 -80.38
C LEU A 6 -42.31 -22.79 -79.47
N VAL A 7 -43.03 -22.23 -78.48
CA VAL A 7 -42.64 -21.03 -77.70
C VAL A 7 -42.60 -21.31 -76.19
N THR A 8 -43.15 -22.44 -75.71
CA THR A 8 -43.25 -22.72 -74.25
C THR A 8 -42.26 -23.77 -73.73
N MET A 9 -41.47 -24.44 -74.59
CA MET A 9 -40.42 -25.39 -74.15
C MET A 9 -39.01 -25.01 -74.64
N VAL A 10 -38.81 -23.73 -74.94
CA VAL A 10 -37.47 -23.10 -75.07
C VAL A 10 -37.05 -22.49 -73.70
N ALA A 11 -37.91 -22.60 -72.68
CA ALA A 11 -37.71 -22.13 -71.31
C ALA A 11 -37.51 -23.27 -70.29
N ALA A 12 -37.15 -24.46 -70.75
CA ALA A 12 -36.62 -25.55 -69.91
C ALA A 12 -35.13 -25.73 -70.25
N VAL A 13 -34.38 -24.65 -70.05
CA VAL A 13 -33.14 -24.69 -69.26
C VAL A 13 -32.15 -25.75 -69.79
N CYS A 14 -31.29 -25.47 -70.77
CA CYS A 14 -30.32 -24.37 -70.80
C CYS A 14 -29.50 -24.18 -69.51
N LEU A 15 -29.33 -25.22 -68.69
CA LEU A 15 -28.13 -25.33 -67.86
C LEU A 15 -27.59 -26.76 -67.95
N THR A 16 -26.64 -27.07 -68.85
CA THR A 16 -25.19 -26.91 -68.58
C THR A 16 -24.86 -27.49 -67.21
N GLY A 17 -24.31 -28.70 -67.12
CA GLY A 17 -23.04 -29.05 -67.74
C GLY A 17 -22.06 -29.24 -66.60
N VAL A 18 -21.48 -30.44 -66.53
CA VAL A 18 -20.36 -30.79 -65.64
C VAL A 18 -20.70 -30.67 -64.16
N VAL A 19 -20.90 -31.82 -63.51
CA VAL A 19 -20.60 -31.97 -62.08
C VAL A 19 -19.21 -31.40 -61.89
N MET A 20 -19.14 -30.17 -61.39
CA MET A 20 -17.90 -29.43 -61.20
C MET A 20 -16.94 -30.33 -60.44
N VAL A 21 -15.88 -30.75 -61.11
CA VAL A 21 -14.59 -31.04 -60.49
C VAL A 21 -14.20 -29.74 -59.79
N GLY A 22 -14.69 -29.62 -58.57
CA GLY A 22 -14.70 -28.38 -57.80
C GLY A 22 -15.07 -28.66 -56.34
N ALA A 23 -14.92 -29.91 -55.89
CA ALA A 23 -14.68 -30.17 -54.47
C ALA A 23 -13.25 -29.73 -54.15
N THR A 24 -12.97 -28.42 -54.30
CA THR A 24 -11.93 -27.80 -53.49
C THR A 24 -12.30 -28.18 -52.05
N LEU A 25 -11.44 -28.93 -51.38
CA LEU A 25 -11.57 -29.22 -49.96
C LEU A 25 -11.92 -27.90 -49.27
N ALA A 26 -13.17 -27.74 -48.84
CA ALA A 26 -13.53 -26.62 -47.98
C ALA A 26 -12.77 -26.91 -46.69
N TYR A 27 -11.60 -26.31 -46.56
CA TYR A 27 -10.78 -26.40 -45.38
C TYR A 27 -11.61 -25.70 -44.29
N LEU A 28 -12.28 -26.47 -43.45
CA LEU A 28 -13.08 -25.99 -42.32
C LEU A 28 -12.12 -25.43 -41.25
N THR A 29 -11.41 -24.35 -41.56
CA THR A 29 -10.65 -23.60 -40.57
C THR A 29 -11.61 -22.69 -39.85
N SER A 30 -12.02 -23.13 -38.67
CA SER A 30 -12.53 -22.25 -37.63
C SER A 30 -11.33 -21.73 -36.82
N THR A 31 -11.18 -20.42 -36.77
CA THR A 31 -10.34 -19.75 -35.78
C THR A 31 -11.27 -19.14 -34.74
N THR A 32 -10.89 -19.22 -33.46
CA THR A 32 -11.60 -18.53 -32.39
C THR A 32 -11.11 -17.09 -32.30
N ASP A 33 -11.94 -16.20 -31.75
CA ASP A 33 -11.52 -14.86 -31.40
C ASP A 33 -10.36 -14.88 -30.38
N VAL A 34 -9.61 -13.79 -30.32
CA VAL A 34 -8.50 -13.63 -29.37
C VAL A 34 -9.05 -13.51 -27.95
N ALA A 35 -8.75 -14.49 -27.09
CA ALA A 35 -8.98 -14.37 -25.66
C ALA A 35 -7.94 -13.44 -25.03
N GLN A 36 -8.35 -12.25 -24.59
CA GLN A 36 -7.50 -11.37 -23.80
C GLN A 36 -7.56 -11.80 -22.33
N ASN A 37 -6.47 -12.37 -21.84
CA ASN A 37 -6.28 -12.66 -20.41
C ASN A 37 -5.35 -11.60 -19.83
N THR A 38 -5.90 -10.70 -19.01
CA THR A 38 -5.13 -9.72 -18.26
C THR A 38 -4.65 -10.34 -16.96
N PHE A 39 -3.33 -10.40 -16.79
CA PHE A 39 -2.70 -10.84 -15.54
C PHE A 39 -2.24 -9.60 -14.78
N THR A 40 -2.74 -9.42 -13.55
CA THR A 40 -2.34 -8.33 -12.65
C THR A 40 -1.53 -8.90 -11.49
N VAL A 41 -0.43 -8.23 -11.15
CA VAL A 41 0.23 -8.42 -9.86
C VAL A 41 -0.40 -7.42 -8.88
N GLY A 42 -0.64 -7.84 -7.64
CA GLY A 42 -1.26 -6.96 -6.65
C GLY A 42 -0.41 -5.71 -6.42
N LYS A 43 -1.10 -4.61 -6.12
CA LYS A 43 -0.52 -3.30 -5.82
C LYS A 43 -0.74 -3.06 -4.33
N VAL A 44 0.29 -2.65 -3.60
CA VAL A 44 0.16 -2.16 -2.23
C VAL A 44 0.71 -0.75 -2.21
N GLU A 45 -0.08 0.20 -1.72
CA GLU A 45 0.28 1.61 -1.65
C GLU A 45 -0.10 2.15 -0.27
N ILE A 46 0.85 2.84 0.36
CA ILE A 46 0.68 3.42 1.69
C ILE A 46 1.21 4.84 1.72
N ASP A 47 0.62 5.65 2.59
CA ASP A 47 1.12 6.95 3.00
C ASP A 47 1.50 6.91 4.49
N LEU A 48 2.53 7.64 4.88
CA LEU A 48 2.89 7.89 6.28
C LEU A 48 2.81 9.39 6.51
N ASN A 49 1.88 9.81 7.37
CA ASN A 49 1.71 11.21 7.74
C ASN A 49 1.96 11.36 9.24
N GLU A 50 2.53 12.51 9.61
CA GLU A 50 2.71 12.90 11.00
C GLU A 50 1.91 14.18 11.24
N LYS A 51 1.06 14.19 12.26
CA LYS A 51 0.19 15.35 12.54
C LYS A 51 0.26 15.83 13.99
N THR A 52 -0.02 17.11 14.18
CA THR A 52 -0.19 17.78 15.47
C THR A 52 -1.68 17.78 15.85
N GLY A 53 -2.07 17.14 16.96
CA GLY A 53 -3.47 17.12 17.43
C GLY A 53 -3.78 15.93 18.34
N GLU A 54 -4.77 16.06 19.22
CA GLU A 54 -4.96 15.13 20.36
C GLU A 54 -6.02 14.04 20.13
N THR A 55 -6.85 14.13 19.09
CA THR A 55 -7.97 13.19 18.90
C THR A 55 -7.82 12.30 17.67
N ASN A 56 -8.19 11.02 17.82
CA ASN A 56 -8.24 10.06 16.71
C ASN A 56 -9.40 10.34 15.74
N GLU A 57 -10.42 11.08 16.19
CA GLU A 57 -11.67 11.25 15.47
C GLU A 57 -11.55 12.15 14.23
N ASP A 58 -10.51 12.98 14.13
CA ASP A 58 -10.34 13.89 12.99
C ASP A 58 -8.89 13.98 12.48
N PHE A 59 -8.13 12.86 12.46
CA PHE A 59 -6.75 12.81 11.94
C PHE A 59 -6.60 13.56 10.60
N THR A 60 -7.51 13.39 9.65
CA THR A 60 -7.43 14.05 8.34
C THR A 60 -7.56 15.58 8.37
N LYS A 61 -8.09 16.15 9.46
CA LYS A 61 -8.30 17.59 9.66
C LYS A 61 -7.24 18.24 10.57
N GLU A 62 -6.41 17.44 11.23
CA GLU A 62 -5.31 17.93 12.06
C GLU A 62 -4.18 18.50 11.20
N THR A 63 -3.41 19.43 11.78
CA THR A 63 -2.29 20.11 11.10
C THR A 63 -1.13 19.13 10.93
N GLU A 64 -0.44 19.18 9.79
CA GLU A 64 0.77 18.37 9.57
C GLU A 64 1.87 18.79 10.53
N TRP A 65 2.63 17.81 11.02
CA TRP A 65 3.86 18.05 11.78
C TRP A 65 4.87 18.79 10.89
N ASN A 66 5.42 19.87 11.43
CA ASN A 66 6.43 20.67 10.76
C ASN A 66 7.80 20.50 11.43
N ASP A 67 8.70 19.76 10.78
CA ASP A 67 10.06 19.48 11.27
C ASP A 67 10.93 20.72 11.55
N THR A 68 10.53 21.89 11.02
CA THR A 68 11.25 23.16 11.23
C THR A 68 10.75 23.95 12.44
N THR A 69 9.52 23.73 12.90
CA THR A 69 8.90 24.50 14.00
C THR A 69 8.51 23.64 15.17
N ASP A 70 7.94 22.46 14.93
CA ASP A 70 7.36 21.62 15.96
C ASP A 70 8.45 20.83 16.70
N GLY A 71 8.28 20.70 18.02
CA GLY A 71 9.30 20.10 18.88
C GLY A 71 10.62 20.89 18.95
N LYS A 72 10.66 22.13 18.46
CA LYS A 72 11.81 23.04 18.65
C LYS A 72 11.68 23.85 19.93
N ASN A 73 12.81 24.19 20.53
CA ASN A 73 12.90 25.02 21.74
C ASN A 73 12.01 24.51 22.89
N MET A 74 11.91 23.18 23.05
CA MET A 74 11.12 22.58 24.12
C MET A 74 11.67 22.96 25.49
N TYR A 75 10.78 23.25 26.43
CA TYR A 75 11.13 23.51 27.82
C TYR A 75 10.66 22.37 28.75
N PRO A 76 11.28 22.17 29.92
CA PRO A 76 10.89 21.13 30.85
C PRO A 76 9.39 21.19 31.18
N GLY A 77 8.72 20.05 31.07
CA GLY A 77 7.27 19.91 31.23
C GLY A 77 6.44 20.09 29.96
N GLN A 78 7.02 20.60 28.88
CA GLN A 78 6.30 20.76 27.62
C GLN A 78 6.05 19.41 26.96
N GLU A 79 4.79 19.19 26.57
CA GLU A 79 4.37 18.10 25.71
C GLU A 79 4.02 18.65 24.32
N VAL A 80 4.39 17.91 23.28
CA VAL A 80 4.04 18.22 21.90
C VAL A 80 3.42 16.97 21.25
N ALA A 81 2.26 17.15 20.62
CA ALA A 81 1.62 16.09 19.86
C ALA A 81 2.44 15.75 18.60
N LYS A 82 2.74 14.47 18.42
CA LYS A 82 3.38 13.92 17.23
C LYS A 82 2.80 12.53 16.98
N ARG A 83 2.09 12.38 15.86
CA ARG A 83 1.29 11.19 15.56
C ARG A 83 1.65 10.58 14.22
N PRO A 84 2.65 9.68 14.16
CA PRO A 84 2.94 8.92 12.96
C PRO A 84 1.79 7.95 12.66
N VAL A 85 1.16 8.08 11.50
CA VAL A 85 0.00 7.29 11.09
C VAL A 85 0.22 6.77 9.68
N VAL A 86 0.08 5.46 9.53
CA VAL A 86 0.08 4.81 8.22
C VAL A 86 -1.34 4.78 7.68
N THR A 87 -1.51 5.25 6.47
CA THR A 87 -2.74 5.09 5.68
C THR A 87 -2.47 4.05 4.61
N VAL A 88 -3.26 2.98 4.59
CA VAL A 88 -3.28 2.05 3.45
C VAL A 88 -4.26 2.58 2.42
N ASN A 89 -3.77 2.85 1.22
CA ASN A 89 -4.54 3.52 0.19
C ASN A 89 -5.59 2.58 -0.41
N ALA A 90 -6.69 3.18 -0.87
CA ALA A 90 -7.77 2.46 -1.53
C ALA A 90 -7.24 1.52 -2.62
N ASP A 91 -7.88 0.37 -2.74
CA ASP A 91 -7.58 -0.70 -3.70
C ASP A 91 -6.24 -1.42 -3.54
N SER A 92 -5.47 -1.11 -2.49
CA SER A 92 -4.30 -1.90 -2.09
C SER A 92 -4.71 -3.36 -1.82
N ALA A 93 -3.91 -4.31 -2.30
CA ALA A 93 -4.07 -5.72 -2.01
C ALA A 93 -3.93 -5.97 -0.50
N ASP A 94 -4.45 -7.13 -0.05
CA ASP A 94 -4.25 -7.60 1.32
C ASP A 94 -2.76 -7.53 1.67
N CYS A 95 -2.41 -6.91 2.79
CA CYS A 95 -1.02 -6.64 3.13
C CYS A 95 -0.73 -6.72 4.63
N TRP A 96 0.54 -6.97 4.93
CA TRP A 96 1.14 -6.82 6.25
C TRP A 96 1.78 -5.44 6.33
N VAL A 97 1.51 -4.67 7.38
CA VAL A 97 2.02 -3.31 7.55
C VAL A 97 3.02 -3.27 8.70
N TYR A 98 4.15 -2.63 8.45
CA TYR A 98 5.25 -2.49 9.39
C TYR A 98 5.68 -1.03 9.48
N VAL A 99 6.12 -0.63 10.67
CA VAL A 99 6.79 0.65 10.92
C VAL A 99 8.13 0.39 11.59
N GLN A 100 9.15 1.15 11.23
CA GLN A 100 10.42 1.18 11.97
C GLN A 100 10.57 2.51 12.67
N VAL A 101 10.81 2.44 13.98
CA VAL A 101 11.10 3.60 14.82
C VAL A 101 12.60 3.59 15.17
N SER A 102 13.24 4.76 15.11
CA SER A 102 14.64 4.94 15.52
C SER A 102 14.84 6.28 16.21
N GLY A 103 15.81 6.34 17.13
CA GLY A 103 16.13 7.55 17.90
C GLY A 103 15.17 7.84 19.06
N ALA A 104 14.18 6.96 19.30
CA ALA A 104 13.27 7.05 20.44
C ALA A 104 14.01 6.78 21.75
N ASP A 105 14.85 5.76 21.80
CA ASP A 105 15.64 5.44 23.01
C ASP A 105 16.66 6.53 23.34
N GLU A 106 17.31 7.11 22.32
CA GLU A 106 18.23 8.24 22.51
C GLU A 106 17.49 9.43 23.14
N LEU A 107 16.28 9.73 22.64
CA LEU A 107 15.49 10.83 23.15
C LEU A 107 15.05 10.58 24.60
N VAL A 108 14.59 9.37 24.92
CA VAL A 108 14.22 8.98 26.29
C VAL A 108 15.42 9.07 27.24
N SER A 109 16.61 8.67 26.80
CA SER A 109 17.84 8.80 27.60
C SER A 109 18.20 10.24 27.96
N LYS A 110 17.64 11.22 27.24
CA LYS A 110 17.84 12.67 27.43
C LYS A 110 16.66 13.34 28.14
N ASN A 111 15.98 12.58 29.00
CA ASN A 111 14.86 13.04 29.83
C ASN A 111 13.60 13.40 29.04
N PHE A 112 13.30 12.70 27.95
CA PHE A 112 11.99 12.78 27.30
C PHE A 112 11.16 11.54 27.61
N THR A 113 9.84 11.65 27.43
CA THR A 113 8.93 10.51 27.32
C THR A 113 8.26 10.53 25.95
N ILE A 114 7.97 9.34 25.43
CA ILE A 114 7.12 9.16 24.26
C ILE A 114 5.86 8.46 24.77
N ASP A 115 4.72 9.12 24.60
CA ASP A 115 3.47 8.73 25.22
C ASP A 115 2.42 8.29 24.18
N GLY A 116 1.46 7.51 24.65
CA GLY A 116 0.36 6.99 23.83
C GLY A 116 0.77 5.93 22.81
N TRP A 117 1.80 5.14 23.11
CA TRP A 117 2.19 4.00 22.27
C TRP A 117 1.01 3.06 22.07
N ASN A 118 0.63 2.81 20.83
CA ASN A 118 -0.58 2.05 20.54
C ASN A 118 -0.30 0.54 20.56
N THR A 119 -1.11 -0.22 21.28
CA THR A 119 -0.99 -1.67 21.46
C THR A 119 -1.22 -2.49 20.20
N ASP A 120 -1.80 -1.87 19.16
CA ASP A 120 -2.00 -2.50 17.86
C ASP A 120 -0.70 -2.56 17.04
N TRP A 121 0.36 -1.87 17.46
CA TRP A 121 1.70 -1.97 16.89
C TRP A 121 2.56 -2.90 17.76
N ILE A 122 2.71 -4.14 17.31
CA ILE A 122 3.41 -5.20 18.03
C ILE A 122 4.88 -5.21 17.63
N LYS A 123 5.79 -5.08 18.60
CA LYS A 123 7.23 -5.16 18.32
C LYS A 123 7.61 -6.54 17.78
N THR A 124 8.47 -6.55 16.77
CA THR A 124 8.89 -7.79 16.07
C THR A 124 10.07 -8.49 16.72
N ASP A 125 10.79 -7.78 17.60
CA ASP A 125 11.85 -8.33 18.45
C ASP A 125 11.42 -8.35 19.92
N GLU A 126 12.17 -9.07 20.75
CA GLU A 126 11.89 -9.23 22.19
C GLU A 126 12.61 -8.17 23.05
N THR A 127 13.16 -7.12 22.44
CA THR A 127 13.92 -6.11 23.18
C THR A 127 13.00 -5.10 23.84
N ILE A 128 13.39 -4.60 25.02
CA ILE A 128 12.67 -3.56 25.75
C ILE A 128 12.85 -2.14 25.17
N SER A 129 13.65 -2.02 24.13
CA SER A 129 13.94 -0.78 23.41
C SER A 129 12.66 -0.20 22.78
N LEU A 130 12.59 1.11 22.59
CA LEU A 130 11.55 1.75 21.77
C LEU A 130 11.95 1.79 20.28
N ASP A 131 13.24 1.70 19.99
CA ASP A 131 13.72 1.54 18.63
C ASP A 131 13.46 0.10 18.14
N GLY A 132 13.09 -0.04 16.87
CA GLY A 132 12.83 -1.34 16.28
C GLY A 132 11.71 -1.34 15.25
N ILE A 133 11.41 -2.53 14.74
CA ILE A 133 10.34 -2.75 13.77
C ILE A 133 9.09 -3.23 14.53
N TYR A 134 7.96 -2.59 14.24
CA TYR A 134 6.66 -2.91 14.78
C TYR A 134 5.72 -3.32 13.64
N LYS A 135 4.97 -4.39 13.84
CA LYS A 135 3.95 -4.90 12.92
C LYS A 135 2.58 -4.44 13.38
N TYR A 136 1.72 -4.02 12.45
CA TYR A 136 0.30 -3.85 12.77
C TYR A 136 -0.32 -5.21 13.11
N LYS A 137 -1.11 -5.27 14.19
CA LYS A 137 -1.59 -6.52 14.80
C LYS A 137 -2.30 -7.46 13.81
N ASP A 138 -3.03 -6.88 12.87
CA ASP A 138 -3.88 -7.59 11.93
C ASP A 138 -3.37 -7.39 10.51
N LYS A 139 -3.64 -8.38 9.65
CA LYS A 139 -3.52 -8.20 8.21
C LYS A 139 -4.51 -7.12 7.76
N VAL A 140 -4.04 -6.15 6.98
CA VAL A 140 -4.92 -5.13 6.40
C VAL A 140 -5.52 -5.69 5.12
N LEU A 141 -6.83 -5.91 5.12
CA LEU A 141 -7.56 -6.41 3.97
C LEU A 141 -7.83 -5.28 2.97
N LYS A 142 -7.91 -5.63 1.69
CA LYS A 142 -8.27 -4.70 0.62
C LYS A 142 -9.60 -3.99 0.90
N GLN A 143 -9.60 -2.68 0.72
CA GLN A 143 -10.79 -1.82 0.82
C GLN A 143 -10.89 -0.88 -0.37
N ASN A 144 -12.10 -0.40 -0.68
CA ASN A 144 -12.35 0.60 -1.71
C ASN A 144 -12.21 2.06 -1.22
N LYS A 145 -11.63 2.24 -0.04
CA LYS A 145 -11.36 3.53 0.60
C LYS A 145 -10.06 3.44 1.38
N ASN A 146 -9.47 4.59 1.69
CA ASN A 146 -8.28 4.66 2.53
C ASN A 146 -8.60 4.09 3.92
N ASN A 147 -7.71 3.21 4.39
CA ASN A 147 -7.75 2.65 5.72
C ASN A 147 -6.67 3.32 6.57
N ILE A 148 -7.09 4.21 7.46
CA ILE A 148 -6.21 4.94 8.38
C ILE A 148 -5.98 4.04 9.58
N LEU A 149 -4.74 3.59 9.76
CA LEU A 149 -4.36 2.77 10.91
C LEU A 149 -4.17 3.65 12.16
N PRO A 150 -4.21 3.07 13.37
CA PRO A 150 -3.92 3.82 14.58
C PRO A 150 -2.51 4.43 14.56
N ALA A 151 -2.34 5.59 15.21
CA ALA A 151 -1.03 6.20 15.36
C ALA A 151 -0.06 5.28 16.12
N VAL A 152 1.22 5.32 15.77
CA VAL A 152 2.26 4.52 16.46
C VAL A 152 2.41 4.97 17.92
N PHE A 153 2.48 6.27 18.13
CA PHE A 153 2.43 6.96 19.42
C PHE A 153 1.74 8.33 19.24
N THR A 154 1.48 9.08 20.32
CA THR A 154 0.70 10.33 20.25
C THR A 154 1.46 11.59 20.59
N SER A 155 2.46 11.51 21.45
CA SER A 155 3.14 12.72 21.92
C SER A 155 4.55 12.44 22.40
N VAL A 156 5.30 13.54 22.50
CA VAL A 156 6.64 13.58 23.07
C VAL A 156 6.64 14.66 24.14
N LYS A 157 7.04 14.32 25.37
CA LYS A 157 7.12 15.26 26.49
C LYS A 157 8.56 15.39 26.97
N TYR A 158 8.99 16.63 27.20
CA TYR A 158 10.25 16.90 27.89
C TYR A 158 10.00 16.87 29.40
N ASN A 159 10.70 16.02 30.15
CA ASN A 159 10.42 15.80 31.57
C ASN A 159 10.65 17.06 32.42
N GLU A 160 9.73 17.30 33.36
CA GLU A 160 9.75 18.46 34.28
C GLU A 160 10.98 18.51 35.19
N LYS A 161 11.56 17.35 35.48
CA LYS A 161 12.75 17.19 36.34
C LYS A 161 14.04 17.06 35.56
N ALA A 162 14.05 17.38 34.27
CA ALA A 162 15.28 17.37 33.50
C ALA A 162 16.26 18.39 34.11
N GLU A 163 17.31 17.89 34.76
CA GLU A 163 18.40 18.70 35.29
C GLU A 163 19.47 18.85 34.22
N GLY A 164 19.81 20.10 33.87
CA GLY A 164 20.84 20.43 32.88
C GLY A 164 20.33 21.34 31.76
N ASN A 165 21.22 22.21 31.26
CA ASN A 165 20.95 23.03 30.08
C ASN A 165 21.23 22.17 28.84
N LEU A 166 20.19 21.54 28.29
CA LEU A 166 20.29 20.94 26.95
C LEU A 166 20.22 22.08 25.92
N GLU A 167 21.32 22.31 25.21
CA GLU A 167 21.37 23.26 24.08
C GLU A 167 21.58 22.51 22.76
N GLY A 168 20.91 22.97 21.71
CA GLY A 168 20.98 22.37 20.36
C GLY A 168 20.05 21.17 20.18
N THR A 169 20.30 20.39 19.12
CA THR A 169 19.47 19.21 18.79
C THR A 169 19.69 18.12 19.83
N VAL A 170 18.63 17.83 20.59
CA VAL A 170 18.68 16.82 21.67
C VAL A 170 18.47 15.42 21.12
N GLY A 171 17.76 15.22 20.02
CA GLY A 171 17.58 13.91 19.38
C GLY A 171 16.66 14.02 18.18
N THR A 172 16.49 12.93 17.45
CA THR A 172 15.54 12.89 16.32
C THR A 172 14.90 11.52 16.29
N VAL A 173 13.59 11.48 16.52
CA VAL A 173 12.78 10.27 16.30
C VAL A 173 12.42 10.21 14.84
N LYS A 174 12.80 9.13 14.16
CA LYS A 174 12.43 8.86 12.77
C LYS A 174 11.48 7.68 12.73
N VAL A 175 10.43 7.82 11.93
CA VAL A 175 9.49 6.75 11.62
C VAL A 175 9.45 6.54 10.11
N VAL A 176 9.59 5.30 9.69
CA VAL A 176 9.38 4.88 8.30
C VAL A 176 8.40 3.71 8.28
N ALA A 177 7.70 3.51 7.17
CA ALA A 177 6.69 2.46 7.04
C ALA A 177 6.90 1.64 5.76
N ALA A 178 6.47 0.39 5.80
CA ALA A 178 6.44 -0.53 4.67
C ALA A 178 5.18 -1.38 4.73
N ALA A 179 4.63 -1.73 3.56
CA ALA A 179 3.52 -2.66 3.46
C ALA A 179 3.82 -3.72 2.40
N ILE A 180 3.68 -4.97 2.79
CA ILE A 180 4.04 -6.12 1.96
C ILE A 180 2.77 -6.90 1.63
N GLN A 181 2.55 -7.15 0.35
CA GLN A 181 1.41 -7.95 -0.11
C GLN A 181 1.40 -9.31 0.60
N ALA A 182 0.26 -9.70 1.15
CA ALA A 182 0.10 -10.92 1.93
C ALA A 182 -0.16 -12.16 1.06
N ASP A 183 -0.62 -11.98 -0.18
CA ASP A 183 -0.86 -13.10 -1.10
C ASP A 183 0.45 -13.76 -1.53
N GLY A 184 0.54 -15.08 -1.28
CA GLY A 184 1.66 -15.91 -1.71
C GLY A 184 2.85 -15.93 -0.75
N ILE A 185 2.78 -15.26 0.39
CA ILE A 185 3.83 -15.26 1.43
C ILE A 185 3.22 -15.39 2.83
N ASP A 186 4.01 -15.89 3.78
CA ASP A 186 3.66 -15.86 5.21
C ASP A 186 4.18 -14.57 5.88
N GLU A 187 3.82 -14.39 7.15
CA GLU A 187 4.23 -13.23 7.94
C GLU A 187 5.76 -13.14 8.13
N ALA A 188 6.42 -14.29 8.27
CA ALA A 188 7.87 -14.33 8.47
C ALA A 188 8.61 -13.82 7.23
N LYS A 189 8.16 -14.25 6.04
CA LYS A 189 8.70 -13.76 4.77
C LYS A 189 8.35 -12.29 4.54
N ALA A 190 7.14 -11.87 4.90
CA ALA A 190 6.75 -10.46 4.82
C ALA A 190 7.64 -9.57 5.71
N LEU A 191 7.99 -10.00 6.92
CA LEU A 191 8.90 -9.29 7.81
C LEU A 191 10.32 -9.18 7.22
N GLU A 192 10.84 -10.23 6.58
CA GLU A 192 12.13 -10.19 5.90
C GLU A 192 12.16 -9.12 4.81
N GLU A 193 11.15 -9.10 3.93
CA GLU A 193 11.03 -8.11 2.85
C GLU A 193 10.84 -6.69 3.41
N ALA A 194 10.00 -6.53 4.44
CA ALA A 194 9.79 -5.25 5.10
C ALA A 194 11.09 -4.73 5.72
N THR A 195 11.86 -5.58 6.40
CA THR A 195 13.13 -5.21 7.03
C THR A 195 14.12 -4.64 6.00
N ALA A 196 14.21 -5.28 4.82
CA ALA A 196 15.06 -4.80 3.73
C ALA A 196 14.62 -3.41 3.21
N GLN A 197 13.30 -3.21 3.03
CA GLN A 197 12.76 -1.93 2.55
C GLN A 197 12.92 -0.81 3.58
N LEU A 198 12.64 -1.08 4.86
CA LEU A 198 12.71 -0.10 5.95
C LEU A 198 14.17 0.34 6.21
N SER A 199 15.12 -0.61 6.19
CA SER A 199 16.54 -0.28 6.32
C SER A 199 17.04 0.65 5.21
N LYS A 200 16.55 0.46 3.98
CA LYS A 200 16.89 1.33 2.85
C LYS A 200 16.25 2.72 2.98
N ALA A 201 15.01 2.78 3.48
CA ALA A 201 14.30 4.04 3.69
C ALA A 201 14.96 4.92 4.78
N LEU A 202 15.48 4.31 5.85
CA LEU A 202 16.19 5.03 6.91
C LEU A 202 17.59 5.51 6.49
N ASN A 203 18.24 4.78 5.59
CA ASN A 203 19.60 5.06 5.10
C ASN A 203 19.61 5.20 3.57
N PRO A 204 19.05 6.28 3.00
CA PRO A 204 18.91 6.43 1.54
C PRO A 204 20.24 6.59 0.79
N GLU A 205 21.36 6.80 1.50
CA GLU A 205 22.71 6.97 0.94
C GLU A 205 23.62 5.73 1.06
N ALA A 206 23.09 4.59 1.55
CA ALA A 206 23.83 3.33 1.70
C ALA A 206 23.70 2.39 0.49
#